data_AF-A0A959UM38-F1
#
_entry.id   AF-A0A959UM38-F1
#
_cell.length_a   1.000
_cell.length_b   1.000
_cell.length_c   1.000
_cell.angle_alpha   90.00
_cell.angle_beta   90.00
_cell.angle_gamma   90.00
#
_symmetry.space_group_name_H-M   'P 1'
#
loop_
_entity.id
_entity.type
_entity.pdbx_description
1 polymer ?
#
loop_
_entity_poly.entity_id
_entity_poly.type
_entity_poly.pdbx_seq_one_letter_code
_entity_poly.pdbx_strand_id
1 'polypeptide(L)' 'MLNARDIRTAGERIEQALTELRPFLEADGGDITLEEVTPEGVARVRLHGACRTCTMS' A
#
# COMPACT_ATOMS: atom_id res chain seq x y z
N MET A 1 17.75 11.68 -1.86
CA MET A 1 16.52 11.94 -2.64
C MET A 1 16.42 10.85 -3.68
N LEU A 2 15.32 10.10 -3.70
CA LEU A 2 15.07 9.08 -4.69
C LEU A 2 14.86 9.75 -6.05
N ASN A 3 15.42 9.15 -7.09
CA ASN A 3 15.24 9.62 -8.46
C ASN A 3 14.08 8.84 -9.13
N ALA A 4 13.65 9.30 -10.31
CA ALA A 4 12.44 8.77 -10.96
C ALA A 4 12.52 7.27 -11.34
N ARG A 5 13.73 6.70 -11.48
CA ARG A 5 13.92 5.26 -11.71
C ARG A 5 13.71 4.45 -10.42
N ASP A 6 14.22 4.96 -9.31
CA ASP A 6 14.07 4.31 -8.01
C ASP A 6 12.59 4.29 -7.57
N ILE A 7 11.86 5.39 -7.76
CA ILE A 7 10.44 5.50 -7.41
C ILE A 7 9.57 4.50 -8.19
N ARG A 8 9.82 4.32 -9.50
CA ARG A 8 9.07 3.36 -10.31
C ARG A 8 9.32 1.92 -9.85
N THR A 9 10.58 1.58 -9.60
CA THR A 9 10.96 0.23 -9.14
C THR A 9 10.42 -0.04 -7.73
N ALA A 10 10.41 0.97 -6.86
CA ALA A 10 9.81 0.87 -5.53
C ALA A 10 8.30 0.67 -5.63
N GLY A 11 7.62 1.43 -6.49
CA GLY A 11 6.17 1.29 -6.72
C GLY A 11 5.79 -0.13 -7.18
N GLU A 12 6.51 -0.71 -8.13
CA GLU A 12 6.28 -2.09 -8.59
C GLU A 12 6.44 -3.12 -7.47
N ARG A 13 7.48 -2.98 -6.64
CA ARG A 13 7.72 -3.86 -5.49
C ARG A 13 6.65 -3.70 -4.41
N ILE A 14 6.23 -2.46 -4.15
CA ILE A 14 5.18 -2.16 -3.18
C ILE A 14 3.86 -2.77 -3.67
N GLU A 15 3.47 -2.56 -4.93
CA GLU A 15 2.27 -3.17 -5.51
C GLU A 15 2.29 -4.70 -5.45
N GLN A 16 3.45 -5.32 -5.69
CA GLN A 16 3.59 -6.76 -5.56
C GLN A 16 3.36 -7.23 -4.11
N ALA A 17 3.99 -6.56 -3.13
CA ALA A 17 3.79 -6.86 -1.72
C ALA A 17 2.33 -6.61 -1.27
N LEU A 18 1.71 -5.53 -1.75
CA LEU A 18 0.31 -5.22 -1.49
C LEU A 18 -0.62 -6.29 -2.08
N THR A 19 -0.31 -6.79 -3.28
CA THR A 19 -1.07 -7.87 -3.92
C THR A 19 -1.06 -9.16 -3.10
N GLU A 20 0.08 -9.48 -2.47
CA GLU A 20 0.19 -10.62 -1.55
C GLU A 20 -0.60 -10.41 -0.24
N LEU A 21 -0.74 -9.16 0.21
CA LEU A 21 -1.49 -8.78 1.41
C LEU A 21 -3.01 -8.67 1.21
N ARG A 22 -3.47 -8.32 -0.01
CA ARG A 22 -4.89 -8.18 -0.36
C ARG A 22 -5.77 -9.35 0.08
N PRO A 23 -5.44 -10.63 -0.15
CA PRO A 23 -6.32 -11.72 0.28
C PRO A 23 -6.56 -11.76 1.81
N PHE A 24 -5.60 -11.30 2.61
CA PHE A 24 -5.77 -11.17 4.05
C PHE A 24 -6.67 -9.99 4.41
N LEU A 25 -6.47 -8.85 3.74
CA LEU A 25 -7.30 -7.67 3.95
C LEU A 25 -8.75 -7.90 3.50
N GLU A 26 -8.97 -8.57 2.37
CA GLU A 26 -10.29 -8.94 1.87
C GLU A 26 -11.00 -9.90 2.82
N ALA A 27 -10.28 -10.86 3.41
CA ALA A 27 -10.82 -11.75 4.45
C ALA A 27 -11.28 -10.98 5.70
N ASP A 28 -10.57 -9.90 6.05
CA ASP A 28 -10.94 -8.97 7.12
C ASP A 28 -12.00 -7.92 6.68
N GLY A 29 -12.51 -8.01 5.45
CA GLY A 29 -13.52 -7.10 4.88
C GLY A 29 -12.97 -5.74 4.46
N GLY A 30 -11.66 -5.61 4.28
CA GLY A 30 -10.94 -4.44 3.82
C GLY A 30 -10.28 -4.62 2.44
N ASP A 31 -9.57 -3.59 2.00
CA ASP A 31 -8.70 -3.60 0.82
C ASP A 31 -7.65 -2.48 0.95
N ILE A 32 -6.61 -2.46 0.11
CA ILE A 32 -5.53 -1.48 0.11
C ILE A 32 -5.13 -1.08 -1.31
N THR A 33 -4.92 0.22 -1.51
CA THR A 33 -4.46 0.80 -2.78
C THR A 33 -3.27 1.73 -2.55
N LEU A 34 -2.26 1.67 -3.41
CA LEU A 34 -1.14 2.62 -3.42
C LEU A 34 -1.56 3.90 -4.16
N GLU A 35 -1.44 5.05 -3.50
CA GLU A 35 -1.77 6.35 -4.11
C GLU A 35 -0.53 6.99 -4.74
N GLU A 36 0.56 7.09 -3.98
CA GLU A 36 1.80 7.69 -4.45
C GLU A 36 3.02 7.20 -3.65
N VAL A 37 4.19 7.28 -4.27
CA VAL A 37 5.47 7.09 -3.60
C VAL A 37 6.27 8.38 -3.74
N THR A 38 6.55 9.03 -2.62
CA THR A 38 7.22 10.33 -2.62
C THR A 38 8.73 10.19 -2.87
N PRO A 39 9.42 11.24 -3.35
CA PRO A 39 10.88 11.24 -3.55
C PRO A 39 11.70 11.04 -2.26
N GLU A 40 11.07 11.20 -1.10
CA GLU A 40 11.65 10.95 0.22
C GLU A 40 11.58 9.46 0.61
N GLY A 41 10.92 8.62 -0.19
CA GLY A 41 10.75 7.20 0.06
C GLY A 41 9.54 6.85 0.91
N VAL A 42 8.54 7.75 0.95
CA VAL A 42 7.30 7.52 1.69
C VAL A 42 6.23 7.00 0.72
N ALA A 43 5.71 5.81 0.99
CA ALA A 43 4.56 5.26 0.27
C ALA A 43 3.27 5.71 0.95
N ARG A 44 2.40 6.38 0.21
CA ARG A 44 1.07 6.78 0.66
C ARG A 44 0.07 5.78 0.12
N VAL A 45 -0.66 5.13 1.02
CA VAL A 45 -1.65 4.12 0.72
C VAL A 45 -3.01 4.56 1.23
N ARG A 46 -4.07 4.12 0.57
CA ARG A 46 -5.45 4.24 1.04
C ARG A 46 -5.96 2.87 1.42
N LEU A 47 -6.43 2.76 2.66
CA LEU A 47 -7.15 1.59 3.15
C LEU A 47 -8.64 1.75 2.83
N HIS A 48 -9.21 0.70 2.26
CA HIS A 48 -10.61 0.57 1.87
C HIS A 48 -11.32 -0.47 2.77
N GLY A 49 -12.65 -0.40 2.82
CA GLY A 49 -13.49 -1.36 3.56
C GLY A 49 -13.42 -1.24 5.09
N ALA A 50 -13.62 -2.37 5.78
CA ALA A 50 -13.76 -2.47 7.24
C ALA A 50 -12.48 -2.13 8.01
N CYS A 51 -11.31 -2.12 7.35
CA CYS A 51 -10.04 -1.66 7.92
C CYS A 51 -10.05 -0.20 8.39
N ARG A 52 -11.07 0.60 8.03
CA ARG A 52 -11.28 1.94 8.61
C ARG A 52 -11.77 1.93 10.06
N THR A 53 -12.27 0.79 10.53
CA THR A 53 -12.95 0.61 11.83
C THR A 53 -12.36 -0.49 12.70
N CYS A 54 -11.46 -1.33 12.18
CA CYS A 54 -10.73 -2.30 12.99
C CYS A 54 -9.69 -1.57 13.84
N THR A 55 -10.11 -1.17 15.03
CA THR A 55 -9.22 -0.78 16.12
C THR A 55 -8.51 -2.07 16.57
N MET A 56 -7.41 -2.44 15.92
CA MET A 56 -6.51 -3.43 16.52
C MET A 56 -5.86 -2.76 17.73
N SER A 57 -6.43 -3.07 18.90
CA SER A 57 -5.97 -2.71 20.24
C SER A 57 -4.69 -3.44 20.62
#